data_AF-A0A1A3H1Q0-F1
#
_entry.id   AF-A0A1A3H1Q0-F1
#
_cell.length_a   1.000
_cell.length_b   1.000
_cell.length_c   1.000
_cell.angle_alpha   90.00
_cell.angle_beta   90.00
_cell.angle_gamma   90.00
#
_symmetry.space_group_name_H-M   'P 1'
#
loop_
_entity.id
_entity.type
_entity.pdbx_description
1 polymer ?
#
loop_
_entity_poly.entity_id
_entity_poly.type
_entity_poly.pdbx_seq_one_letter_code
_entity_poly.pdbx_strand_id
1 'polypeptide(L)' 'MNAAGKPEALGEVYEQAGAIATATHDADGRLQWTVQSHDGSSADTKALASTTSWTPVNPETVL' A
#
# COMPACT_ATOMS: atom_id res chain seq x y z
N MET A 1 10.07 -7.54 -10.63
CA MET A 1 9.59 -8.20 -9.40
C MET A 1 8.20 -7.64 -9.17
N ASN A 2 7.15 -8.41 -9.46
CA ASN A 2 5.76 -7.97 -9.30
C ASN A 2 5.35 -8.34 -7.88
N ALA A 3 5.51 -7.45 -6.91
CA ALA A 3 5.10 -7.77 -5.55
C ALA A 3 4.29 -6.62 -4.99
N ALA A 4 3.01 -6.66 -5.29
CA ALA A 4 2.02 -6.00 -4.45
C ALA A 4 1.02 -7.10 -4.10
N GLY A 5 1.38 -7.86 -3.08
CA GLY A 5 0.57 -8.92 -2.49
C GLY A 5 0.03 -8.44 -1.16
N LYS A 6 0.15 -9.27 -0.13
CA LYS A 6 -0.08 -8.86 1.27
C LYS A 6 1.06 -7.97 1.77
N PRO A 7 0.80 -7.05 2.71
CA PRO A 7 1.86 -6.34 3.42
C PRO A 7 2.70 -7.30 4.26
N GLU A 8 4.00 -7.05 4.33
CA GLU A 8 5.01 -7.82 5.05
C GLU A 8 5.46 -7.12 6.35
N ALA A 9 5.42 -5.79 6.39
CA ALA A 9 5.80 -4.96 7.52
C ALA A 9 4.92 -3.70 7.65
N LEU A 10 4.75 -3.21 8.88
CA LEU A 10 4.03 -1.97 9.14
C LEU A 10 4.82 -0.76 8.58
N GLY A 11 4.11 0.16 7.90
CA GLY A 11 4.73 1.36 7.35
C GLY A 11 5.40 1.16 5.99
N GLU A 12 5.30 -0.03 5.38
CA GLU A 12 5.61 -0.17 3.96
C GLU A 12 4.73 0.76 3.13
N VAL A 13 5.33 1.37 2.12
CA VAL A 13 4.63 2.26 1.19
C VAL A 13 4.92 1.81 -0.22
N TYR A 14 3.87 1.73 -1.03
CA TYR A 14 3.94 1.41 -2.44
C TYR A 14 3.16 2.44 -3.24
N GLU A 15 3.65 2.81 -4.42
CA GLU A 15 2.98 3.72 -5.33
C GLU A 15 2.64 3.02 -6.65
N GLN A 16 1.48 3.37 -7.20
CA GLN A 16 1.02 2.88 -8.48
C GLN A 16 0.09 3.88 -9.16
N ALA A 17 0.55 4.46 -10.27
CA ALA A 17 -0.24 5.38 -11.09
C ALA A 17 -0.86 6.54 -10.28
N GLY A 18 -0.13 7.03 -9.27
CA GLY A 18 -0.60 8.09 -8.37
C GLY A 18 -1.48 7.63 -7.20
N ALA A 19 -1.74 6.33 -7.05
CA ALA A 19 -2.28 5.75 -5.84
C ALA A 19 -1.16 5.35 -4.88
N ILE A 20 -1.34 5.58 -3.58
CA ILE A 20 -0.40 5.23 -2.52
C ILE A 20 -1.01 4.15 -1.65
N ALA A 21 -0.39 2.99 -1.57
CA ALA A 21 -0.73 1.94 -0.63
C ALA A 21 0.21 1.98 0.56
N THR A 22 -0.33 2.14 1.75
CA THR A 22 0.42 2.13 3.00
C THR A 22 0.03 0.92 3.83
N ALA A 23 1.01 0.17 4.33
CA ALA A 23 0.75 -0.95 5.23
C ALA A 23 0.36 -0.41 6.61
N THR A 24 -0.85 -0.72 7.03
CA THR A 24 -1.47 -0.31 8.30
C THR A 24 -1.97 -1.53 9.07
N HIS A 25 -2.38 -1.33 10.32
CA HIS A 25 -3.11 -2.36 11.06
C HIS A 25 -4.61 -2.20 10.88
N ASP A 26 -5.31 -3.32 10.74
CA ASP A 26 -6.75 -3.38 10.90
C ASP A 26 -7.17 -3.34 12.38
N ALA A 27 -8.48 -3.39 12.64
CA ALA A 27 -9.03 -3.38 13.99
C ALA A 27 -8.60 -4.56 14.87
N ASP A 28 -8.19 -5.68 14.26
CA ASP A 28 -7.69 -6.88 14.93
C ASP A 28 -6.15 -6.85 15.11
N GLY A 29 -5.48 -5.78 14.66
CA GLY A 29 -4.03 -5.63 14.71
C GLY A 29 -3.28 -6.39 13.62
N ARG A 30 -3.96 -6.87 12.58
CA ARG A 30 -3.34 -7.54 11.44
C ARG A 30 -2.96 -6.55 10.36
N LEU A 31 -1.85 -6.82 9.68
CA LEU A 31 -1.42 -5.98 8.57
C LEU A 31 -2.44 -6.02 7.42
N GLN A 32 -2.73 -4.85 6.87
CA GLN A 32 -3.51 -4.63 5.66
C GLN A 32 -2.95 -3.43 4.88
N TRP A 33 -3.35 -3.29 3.63
CA TRP A 33 -3.08 -2.09 2.85
C TRP A 33 -4.21 -1.11 3.00
N THR A 34 -3.88 0.16 3.25
CA THR A 34 -4.77 1.29 3.03
C THR A 34 -4.30 2.00 1.77
N VAL A 35 -5.10 1.93 0.71
CA VAL A 35 -4.81 2.53 -0.59
C VAL A 35 -5.52 3.87 -0.70
N GLN A 36 -4.76 4.94 -0.86
CA GLN A 36 -5.26 6.27 -1.18
C GLN A 36 -5.09 6.53 -2.66
N SER A 37 -6.18 6.86 -3.33
CA SER A 37 -6.18 7.22 -4.75
C SER A 37 -6.07 8.74 -4.92
N HIS A 38 -5.61 9.18 -6.09
CA HIS A 38 -5.47 10.61 -6.40
C HIS A 38 -6.79 11.40 -6.29
N ASP A 39 -7.94 10.73 -6.48
CA ASP A 39 -9.28 11.31 -6.32
C ASP A 39 -9.66 11.62 -4.87
N GLY A 40 -8.78 11.32 -3.91
CA GLY A 40 -8.98 11.50 -2.48
C GLY A 40 -9.72 10.34 -1.81
N SER A 41 -10.11 9.31 -2.57
CA SER A 41 -10.74 8.11 -2.02
C SER A 41 -9.70 7.23 -1.33
N SER A 42 -10.09 6.61 -0.22
CA SER A 42 -9.31 5.57 0.44
C SER A 42 -10.06 4.24 0.47
N ALA A 43 -9.33 3.15 0.30
CA ALA A 43 -9.85 1.80 0.38
C ALA A 43 -8.89 0.89 1.13
N ASP A 44 -9.43 0.04 2.00
CA ASP A 44 -8.65 -0.98 2.71
C ASP A 44 -8.72 -2.31 1.96
N THR A 45 -7.58 -2.97 1.81
CA THR A 45 -7.50 -4.29 1.18
C THR A 45 -6.45 -5.18 1.84
N LYS A 46 -6.69 -6.49 1.87
CA LYS A 46 -5.71 -7.46 2.39
C LYS A 46 -4.57 -7.76 1.41
N ALA A 47 -4.78 -7.47 0.13
CA ALA A 47 -3.77 -7.66 -0.91
C ALA A 47 -3.95 -6.65 -2.04
N LEU A 48 -2.83 -6.18 -2.57
CA LEU A 48 -2.83 -5.37 -3.80
C LEU A 48 -2.97 -6.29 -5.02
N ALA A 49 -3.42 -5.73 -6.14
CA ALA A 49 -3.61 -6.50 -7.36
C ALA A 49 -2.25 -6.80 -8.00
N SER A 50 -1.88 -8.08 -8.10
CA SER A 50 -0.59 -8.51 -8.68
C SER A 50 -0.47 -8.30 -10.18
N THR A 51 -1.57 -7.97 -10.87
CA THR A 51 -1.58 -7.60 -12.28
C THR A 51 -0.95 -6.23 -12.54
N THR A 52 -0.78 -5.43 -11.49
CA THR A 52 -0.29 -4.06 -11.61
C THR A 52 1.03 -3.90 -10.87
N SER A 53 2.02 -3.29 -11.53
CA SER A 53 3.35 -3.10 -10.94
C SER A 53 3.29 -1.95 -9.93
N TRP A 54 3.31 -2.29 -8.64
CA TRP A 54 3.54 -1.32 -7.59
C TRP A 54 5.04 -1.14 -7.35
N THR A 55 5.43 0.09 -7.05
CA THR A 55 6.83 0.44 -6.77
C THR A 55 6.98 0.76 -5.29
N PRO A 56 7.91 0.11 -4.56
CA PRO A 56 8.16 0.45 -3.17
C PRO A 56 8.68 1.89 -3.07
N VAL A 57 8.13 2.64 -2.12
CA VAL A 57 8.51 4.02 -1.82
C VAL A 57 9.25 4.01 -0.50
N ASN A 58 10.46 4.59 -0.46
CA ASN A 58 11.16 4.80 0.79
C ASN A 58 10.40 5.86 1.62
N PRO A 59 9.92 5.54 2.83
CA PRO A 59 9.18 6.50 3.65
C PRO A 59 10.05 7.69 4.09
N GLU A 60 11.38 7.56 4.05
CA GLU A 60 12.32 8.63 4.38
C GLU A 60 12.47 9.72 3.29
N THR A 61 11.87 9.53 2.11
CA THR A 61 11.98 10.50 0.99
C THR A 61 10.74 11.36 0.81
N VAL A 62 9.70 11.16 1.64
CA VAL A 62 8.49 12.00 1.67
C VAL A 62 8.65 13.03 2.79
N LEU A 63 9.45 14.07 2.53
CA LEU A 63 9.60 15.26 3.38
C LEU A 63 8.88 16.45 2.74
#